data_AF-A0A971EHI9-F1
#
_entry.id   AF-A0A971EHI9-F1
#
_cell.length_a   1.000
_cell.length_b   1.000
_cell.length_c   1.000
_cell.angle_alpha   90.00
_cell.angle_beta   90.00
_cell.angle_gamma   90.00
#
_symmetry.space_group_name_H-M   'P 1'
#
loop_
_entity.id
_entity.type
_entity.pdbx_description
1 polymer ?
#
loop_
_entity_poly.entity_id
_entity_poly.type
_entity_poly.pdbx_seq_one_letter_code
_entity_poly.pdbx_strand_id
1 'polypeptide(L)'
;MRTRDELLQDIEMCIASHQEMDKLIDQMSYYKTCIRERMKFIRHPETTLREPEAPGEKPNKPPRPNFGVRDRLPLRKSAKQEAYERACEEYNRQLKEYYIKYREYEKACDRFKEALARWEEQEKERLLRRSQEDVKQARKNIKKGNRLLKIYLEVIQHSQVHPHYQEIDVLQKFKSYLETGRAQTVQECINLYETETCWERLRGSQERLEHQLSATIYLLQSDLTQAIPEAACTQDNPPDAPPPARKWRLFSLPRRKKAVDGIPEFKISRSRSRLRPGFLGGKLASIKYRILKLSPF
;
A
#
# COMPACT_ATOMS: atom_id res chain seq x y z
N MET A 1 15.33 -19.05 -40.64
CA MET A 1 14.19 -18.90 -39.73
C MET A 1 14.65 -19.24 -38.32
N ARG A 2 14.23 -18.48 -37.30
CA ARG A 2 14.55 -18.83 -35.90
C ARG A 2 13.84 -20.12 -35.52
N THR A 3 14.46 -20.92 -34.67
CA THR A 3 13.83 -22.17 -34.19
C THR A 3 12.75 -21.86 -33.17
N ARG A 4 11.80 -22.79 -32.98
CA ARG A 4 10.77 -22.69 -31.93
C ARG A 4 11.38 -22.40 -30.55
N ASP A 5 12.52 -23.03 -30.25
CA ASP A 5 13.20 -22.87 -28.96
C ASP A 5 13.81 -21.46 -28.80
N GLU A 6 14.27 -20.85 -29.90
CA GLU A 6 14.73 -19.46 -29.90
C GLU A 6 13.56 -18.47 -29.68
N LEU A 7 12.38 -18.76 -30.24
CA LEU A 7 11.16 -17.97 -30.01
C LEU A 7 10.67 -18.09 -28.56
N LEU A 8 10.67 -19.32 -28.02
CA LEU A 8 10.31 -19.56 -26.63
C LEU A 8 11.24 -18.79 -25.69
N GLN A 9 12.55 -18.83 -25.96
CA GLN A 9 13.53 -18.07 -25.20
C GLN A 9 13.30 -16.54 -25.30
N ASP A 10 12.98 -16.03 -26.49
CA ASP A 10 12.66 -14.60 -26.70
C ASP A 10 11.46 -14.16 -25.85
N ILE A 11 10.38 -14.94 -25.87
CA ILE A 11 9.16 -14.69 -25.09
C ILE A 11 9.44 -14.75 -23.59
N GLU A 12 10.21 -15.74 -23.13
CA GLU A 12 10.60 -15.84 -21.72
C GLU A 12 11.42 -14.63 -21.26
N MET A 13 12.34 -14.16 -22.10
CA MET A 13 13.11 -12.95 -21.81
C MET A 13 12.21 -11.71 -21.76
N CYS A 14 11.22 -11.58 -22.64
CA CYS A 14 10.26 -10.48 -22.61
C CYS A 14 9.42 -10.50 -21.33
N ILE A 15 8.85 -11.66 -20.96
CA ILE A 15 8.07 -11.82 -19.71
C ILE A 15 8.92 -11.44 -18.50
N ALA A 16 10.14 -11.99 -18.40
CA ALA A 16 11.05 -11.69 -17.29
C ALA A 16 11.42 -10.19 -17.27
N SER A 17 11.61 -9.57 -18.43
CA SER A 17 11.94 -8.15 -18.53
C SER A 17 10.80 -7.27 -18.04
N HIS A 18 9.56 -7.53 -18.45
CA HIS A 18 8.39 -6.80 -17.94
C HIS A 18 8.27 -6.90 -16.41
N GLN A 19 8.38 -8.10 -15.85
CA GLN A 19 8.28 -8.31 -14.39
C GLN A 19 9.39 -7.61 -13.60
N GLU A 20 10.62 -7.60 -14.13
CA GLU A 20 11.73 -6.91 -13.48
C GLU A 20 11.64 -5.38 -13.65
N MET A 21 11.07 -4.89 -14.75
CA MET A 21 10.81 -3.45 -14.93
C MET A 21 9.85 -2.92 -13.86
N ASP A 22 8.75 -3.62 -13.57
CA ASP A 22 7.78 -3.18 -12.55
C ASP A 22 8.44 -3.08 -11.16
N LYS A 23 9.16 -4.12 -10.76
CA LYS A 23 9.92 -4.13 -9.49
C LYS A 23 10.93 -2.99 -9.42
N LEU A 24 11.59 -2.70 -10.54
CA LEU A 24 12.61 -1.67 -10.63
C LEU A 24 11.99 -0.27 -10.57
N ILE A 25 10.84 -0.06 -11.20
CA ILE A 25 10.06 1.19 -11.11
C ILE A 25 9.64 1.45 -9.65
N ASP A 26 9.15 0.44 -8.95
CA ASP A 26 8.77 0.54 -7.54
C ASP A 26 9.96 0.90 -6.64
N GLN A 27 11.09 0.20 -6.81
CA GLN A 27 12.32 0.51 -6.08
C GLN A 27 12.82 1.93 -6.37
N MET A 28 12.76 2.37 -7.62
CA MET A 28 13.12 3.73 -8.00
C MET A 28 12.17 4.77 -7.39
N SER A 29 10.87 4.47 -7.30
CA SER A 29 9.89 5.31 -6.61
C SER A 29 10.22 5.46 -5.12
N TYR A 30 10.55 4.35 -4.46
CA TYR A 30 11.04 4.37 -3.07
C TYR A 30 12.27 5.28 -2.91
N TYR A 31 13.29 5.13 -3.77
CA TYR A 31 14.49 5.98 -3.71
C TYR A 31 14.18 7.46 -3.96
N LYS A 32 13.25 7.79 -4.86
CA LYS A 32 12.79 9.18 -5.06
C LYS A 32 12.16 9.75 -3.79
N THR A 33 11.35 8.95 -3.09
CA THR A 33 10.74 9.33 -1.81
C THR A 33 11.80 9.51 -0.72
N CYS A 34 12.77 8.59 -0.59
CA CYS A 34 13.89 8.75 0.33
C CYS A 34 14.67 10.04 0.08
N ILE A 35 14.98 10.34 -1.19
CA ILE A 35 15.66 11.60 -1.55
C ILE A 35 14.83 12.80 -1.12
N ARG A 36 13.52 12.79 -1.37
CA ARG A 36 12.63 13.90 -1.01
C ARG A 36 12.66 14.16 0.50
N GLU A 37 12.47 13.13 1.32
CA GLU A 37 12.43 13.29 2.78
C GLU A 37 13.79 13.69 3.35
N ARG A 38 14.89 13.07 2.89
CA ARG A 38 16.24 13.47 3.32
C ARG A 38 16.60 14.89 2.89
N MET A 39 16.19 15.30 1.69
CA MET A 39 16.42 16.66 1.20
C MET A 39 15.60 17.72 1.96
N LYS A 40 14.40 17.39 2.45
CA LYS A 40 13.66 18.28 3.36
C LYS A 40 14.47 18.56 4.62
N PHE A 41 15.00 17.51 5.25
CA PHE A 41 15.86 17.65 6.43
C PHE A 41 17.14 18.43 6.13
N ILE A 42 17.84 18.13 5.03
CA ILE A 42 19.07 18.83 4.64
C ILE A 42 18.83 20.32 4.37
N ARG A 43 17.68 20.68 3.77
CA ARG A 43 17.33 22.09 3.47
C ARG A 43 16.82 22.85 4.70
N HIS A 44 16.22 22.14 5.65
CA HIS A 44 15.69 22.71 6.89
C HIS A 44 16.28 21.98 8.11
N PRO A 45 17.59 22.17 8.36
CA PRO A 45 18.27 21.54 9.50
C PRO A 45 17.80 22.12 10.85
N GLU A 46 17.05 23.24 10.82
CA GLU A 46 16.38 23.91 11.94
C GLU A 46 15.25 23.07 12.56
N THR A 47 14.94 21.88 12.02
CA THR A 47 13.88 21.02 12.58
C THR A 47 14.36 20.47 13.92
N THR A 48 13.98 21.13 15.02
CA THR A 48 14.36 20.78 16.38
C THR A 48 13.39 19.78 17.00
N LEU A 49 13.84 19.16 18.09
CA LEU A 49 12.99 18.32 18.93
C LEU A 49 11.84 19.16 19.50
N ARG A 50 10.66 18.56 19.59
CA ARG A 50 9.47 19.21 20.15
C ARG A 50 9.59 19.35 21.66
N GLU A 51 9.33 20.54 22.18
CA GLU A 51 9.32 20.82 23.62
C GLU A 51 8.22 20.01 24.35
N PRO A 52 8.48 19.58 25.61
CA PRO A 52 7.45 18.99 26.45
C PRO A 52 6.28 19.95 26.67
N GLU A 53 5.05 19.42 26.67
CA GLU A 53 3.85 20.22 26.92
C GLU A 53 3.68 20.48 28.43
N ALA A 54 3.42 21.74 28.79
CA ALA A 54 3.17 22.12 30.17
C ALA A 54 1.86 21.48 30.69
N PRO A 55 1.78 21.12 31.98
CA PRO A 55 0.51 20.71 32.57
C PRO A 55 -0.50 21.85 32.46
N GLY A 56 -1.79 21.50 32.40
CA GLY A 56 -2.88 22.47 32.39
C GLY A 56 -2.91 23.35 33.65
N GLU A 57 -3.89 24.26 33.74
CA GLU A 57 -3.95 25.25 34.82
C GLU A 57 -4.02 24.63 36.22
N LYS A 58 -3.44 25.35 37.20
CA LYS A 58 -3.53 24.98 38.61
C LYS A 58 -4.99 25.00 39.06
N PRO A 59 -5.49 23.97 39.75
CA PRO A 59 -6.86 23.94 40.23
C PRO A 59 -7.18 25.18 41.10
N ASN A 60 -8.39 25.72 40.94
CA ASN A 60 -8.86 26.86 41.69
C ASN A 60 -9.52 26.42 43.00
N LYS A 61 -9.18 27.09 44.09
CA LYS A 61 -9.73 26.78 45.41
C LYS A 61 -11.22 27.12 45.43
N PRO A 62 -12.11 26.23 45.92
CA PRO A 62 -13.52 26.54 46.00
C PRO A 62 -13.78 27.74 46.93
N PRO A 63 -14.66 28.68 46.54
CA PRO A 63 -14.99 29.84 47.35
C PRO A 63 -15.66 29.41 48.66
N ARG A 64 -15.36 30.12 49.75
CA ARG A 64 -15.97 29.85 51.06
C ARG A 64 -17.47 30.18 51.01
N PRO A 65 -18.37 29.27 51.41
CA PRO A 65 -19.80 29.56 51.49
C PRO A 65 -20.07 30.55 52.62
N ASN A 66 -21.07 31.42 52.43
CA ASN A 66 -21.61 32.23 53.51
C ASN A 66 -22.45 31.36 54.44
N PHE A 67 -21.85 30.91 55.54
CA PHE A 67 -22.53 30.13 56.58
C PHE A 67 -23.36 31.05 57.50
N GLY A 68 -24.65 30.76 57.64
CA GLY A 68 -25.51 31.43 58.63
C GLY A 68 -25.23 30.95 60.05
N VAL A 69 -25.81 31.61 61.06
CA VAL A 69 -25.66 31.26 62.48
C VAL A 69 -26.13 29.82 62.78
N ARG A 70 -27.16 29.35 62.08
CA ARG A 70 -27.67 27.96 62.16
C ARG A 70 -26.71 26.91 61.59
N ASP A 71 -25.89 27.28 60.62
CA ASP A 71 -24.93 26.38 59.97
C ASP A 71 -23.64 26.19 60.79
N ARG A 72 -23.51 26.87 61.95
CA ARG A 72 -22.33 26.79 62.85
C ARG A 72 -22.56 25.88 64.06
N LEU A 73 -23.73 25.24 64.17
CA LEU A 73 -24.05 24.33 65.26
C LEU A 73 -23.34 22.97 65.02
N PRO A 74 -22.48 22.50 65.94
CA PRO A 74 -21.62 21.34 65.72
C PRO A 74 -22.35 19.99 65.63
N LEU A 75 -23.67 19.95 65.88
CA LEU A 75 -24.48 18.73 65.97
C LEU A 75 -25.19 18.35 64.66
N ARG A 76 -25.25 19.23 63.65
CA ARG A 76 -25.78 18.92 62.31
C ARG A 76 -24.99 19.66 61.23
N LYS A 77 -24.24 18.92 60.40
CA LYS A 77 -23.64 19.48 59.20
C LYS A 77 -24.74 19.90 58.22
N SER A 78 -24.73 21.15 57.80
CA SER A 78 -25.62 21.66 56.77
C SER A 78 -25.24 21.04 55.41
N ALA A 79 -26.20 20.77 54.52
CA ALA A 79 -25.90 20.24 53.17
C ALA A 79 -24.92 21.15 52.39
N LYS A 80 -24.94 22.47 52.67
CA LYS A 80 -23.98 23.44 52.12
C LYS A 80 -22.56 23.23 52.65
N GLN A 81 -22.43 22.84 53.92
CA GLN A 81 -21.15 22.53 54.55
C GLN A 81 -20.58 21.22 54.01
N GLU A 82 -21.40 20.19 53.86
CA GLU A 82 -20.96 18.92 53.25
C GLU A 82 -20.55 19.09 51.78
N ALA A 83 -21.29 19.88 51.00
CA ALA A 83 -20.92 20.18 49.61
C ALA A 83 -19.58 20.94 49.52
N TYR A 84 -19.33 21.87 50.45
CA TYR A 84 -18.06 22.60 50.53
C TYR A 84 -16.90 21.71 50.97
N GLU A 85 -17.13 20.81 51.93
CA GLU A 85 -16.14 19.82 52.36
C GLU A 85 -15.75 18.90 51.20
N ARG A 86 -16.72 18.36 50.45
CA ARG A 86 -16.46 17.55 49.24
C ARG A 86 -15.73 18.34 48.15
N ALA A 87 -16.11 19.59 47.90
CA ALA A 87 -15.41 20.45 46.94
C ALA A 87 -13.96 20.75 47.37
N CYS A 88 -13.70 20.90 48.67
CA CYS A 88 -12.35 21.04 49.21
C CYS A 88 -11.53 19.75 49.06
N GLU A 89 -12.13 18.58 49.28
CA GLU A 89 -11.49 17.28 49.08
C GLU A 89 -11.14 17.03 47.61
N GLU A 90 -12.08 17.31 46.71
CA GLU A 90 -11.88 17.25 45.25
C GLU A 90 -10.76 18.20 44.80
N TYR A 91 -10.79 19.44 45.28
CA TYR A 91 -9.70 20.41 45.06
C TYR A 91 -8.36 19.87 45.53
N ASN A 92 -8.29 19.30 46.74
CA ASN A 92 -7.06 18.73 47.28
C ASN A 92 -6.56 17.54 46.44
N ARG A 93 -7.46 16.71 45.90
CA ARG A 93 -7.10 15.62 44.97
C ARG A 93 -6.54 16.17 43.66
N GLN A 94 -7.26 17.07 43.01
CA GLN A 94 -6.83 17.70 41.77
C GLN A 94 -5.51 18.46 41.93
N LEU A 95 -5.31 19.12 43.07
CA LEU A 95 -4.08 19.84 43.38
C LEU A 95 -2.90 18.87 43.52
N LYS A 96 -3.10 17.71 44.16
CA LYS A 96 -2.08 16.65 44.23
C LYS A 96 -1.74 16.12 42.84
N GLU A 97 -2.74 15.82 42.02
CA GLU A 97 -2.54 15.37 40.64
C GLU A 97 -1.79 16.41 39.81
N TYR A 98 -2.14 17.70 39.95
CA TYR A 98 -1.42 18.80 39.31
C TYR A 98 0.05 18.82 39.73
N TYR A 99 0.36 18.72 41.02
CA TYR A 99 1.75 18.70 41.49
C TYR A 99 2.53 17.48 41.01
N ILE A 100 1.89 16.31 40.86
CA ILE A 100 2.52 15.12 40.28
C ILE A 100 2.87 15.39 38.80
N LYS A 101 1.88 15.83 38.02
CA LYS A 101 2.07 16.18 36.59
C LYS A 101 3.12 17.26 36.39
N TYR A 102 3.15 18.25 37.27
CA TYR A 102 4.15 19.33 37.24
C TYR A 102 5.56 18.80 37.49
N ARG A 103 5.76 17.92 38.47
CA ARG A 103 7.06 17.27 38.69
C ARG A 103 7.48 16.36 37.53
N GLU A 104 6.54 15.69 36.89
CA GLU A 104 6.81 14.90 35.68
C GLU A 104 7.20 15.79 34.51
N TYR A 105 6.54 16.93 34.36
CA TYR A 105 6.88 17.95 33.38
C TYR A 105 8.29 18.52 33.62
N GLU A 106 8.65 18.88 34.84
CA GLU A 106 10.02 19.33 35.17
C GLU A 106 11.07 18.29 34.77
N LYS A 107 10.84 17.02 35.12
CA LYS A 107 11.72 15.92 34.68
C LYS A 107 11.76 15.76 33.17
N ALA A 108 10.63 15.98 32.48
CA ALA A 108 10.57 15.94 31.02
C ALA A 108 11.36 17.10 30.41
N CYS A 109 11.30 18.30 30.99
CA CYS A 109 12.11 19.45 30.60
C CYS A 109 13.60 19.19 30.78
N ASP A 110 14.02 18.58 31.89
CA ASP A 110 15.42 18.25 32.13
C ASP A 110 15.93 17.23 31.10
N ARG A 111 15.18 16.15 30.86
CA ARG A 111 15.49 15.17 29.80
C ARG A 111 15.52 15.82 28.42
N PHE A 112 14.63 16.77 28.16
CA PHE A 112 14.58 17.49 26.90
C PHE A 112 15.80 18.39 26.71
N LYS A 113 16.24 19.11 27.75
CA LYS A 113 17.49 19.89 27.71
C LYS A 113 18.71 18.99 27.44
N GLU A 114 18.79 17.84 28.11
CA GLU A 114 19.85 16.85 27.85
C GLU A 114 19.80 16.33 26.40
N ALA A 115 18.60 16.02 25.90
CA ALA A 115 18.41 15.56 24.53
C ALA A 115 18.77 16.64 23.50
N LEU A 116 18.42 17.91 23.75
CA LEU A 116 18.81 19.04 22.90
C LEU A 116 20.33 19.24 22.86
N ALA A 117 20.99 19.15 24.01
CA ALA A 117 22.45 19.25 24.06
C ALA A 117 23.11 18.15 23.23
N ARG A 118 22.69 16.89 23.42
CA ARG A 118 23.17 15.75 22.62
C ARG A 118 22.85 15.89 21.13
N TRP A 119 21.68 16.41 20.82
CA TRP A 119 21.23 16.65 19.46
C TRP A 119 22.16 17.62 18.73
N GLU A 120 22.41 18.80 19.32
CA GLU A 120 23.26 19.83 18.72
C GLU A 120 24.74 19.42 18.68
N GLU A 121 25.24 18.74 19.71
CA GLU A 121 26.66 18.36 19.77
C GLU A 121 27.05 17.24 18.80
N GLN A 122 26.17 16.24 18.58
CA GLN A 122 26.59 15.01 17.89
C GLN A 122 25.55 14.48 16.89
N GLU A 123 24.28 14.41 17.28
CA GLU A 123 23.30 13.66 16.48
C GLU A 123 22.88 14.41 15.21
N LYS A 124 22.77 15.74 15.27
CA LYS A 124 22.39 16.59 14.14
C LYS A 124 23.39 16.50 13.00
N GLU A 125 24.68 16.66 13.28
CA GLU A 125 25.72 16.54 12.26
C GLU A 125 25.80 15.11 11.72
N ARG A 126 25.73 14.10 12.60
CA ARG A 126 25.73 12.69 12.20
C ARG A 126 24.57 12.36 11.27
N LEU A 127 23.36 12.83 11.60
CA LEU A 127 22.18 12.64 10.79
C LEU A 127 22.28 13.40 9.46
N LEU A 128 22.84 14.61 9.47
CA LEU A 128 23.07 15.39 8.26
C LEU A 128 24.02 14.67 7.30
N ARG A 129 25.18 14.20 7.80
CA ARG A 129 26.14 13.41 7.01
C ARG A 129 25.50 12.14 6.45
N ARG A 130 24.80 11.37 7.31
CA ARG A 130 24.07 10.16 6.87
C ARG A 130 23.00 10.47 5.83
N SER A 131 22.27 11.58 5.99
CA SER A 131 21.24 12.00 5.04
C SER A 131 21.85 12.36 3.68
N GLN A 132 23.01 13.02 3.65
CA GLN A 132 23.74 13.32 2.42
C GLN A 132 24.24 12.05 1.74
N GLU A 133 24.75 11.08 2.50
CA GLU A 133 25.17 9.77 2.00
C GLU A 133 24.00 8.97 1.43
N ASP A 134 22.89 8.90 2.16
CA ASP A 134 21.63 8.28 1.73
C ASP A 134 21.17 8.86 0.39
N VAL A 135 21.18 10.20 0.25
CA VAL A 135 20.82 10.87 -1.02
C VAL A 135 21.78 10.53 -2.14
N LYS A 136 23.10 10.55 -1.88
CA LYS A 136 24.12 10.17 -2.88
C LYS A 136 23.92 8.72 -3.33
N GLN A 137 23.67 7.81 -2.41
CA GLN A 137 23.47 6.39 -2.70
C GLN A 137 22.16 6.14 -3.46
N ALA A 138 21.06 6.77 -3.02
CA ALA A 138 19.78 6.69 -3.71
C ALA A 138 19.88 7.21 -5.16
N ARG A 139 20.59 8.32 -5.39
CA ARG A 139 20.85 8.84 -6.76
C ARG A 139 21.66 7.86 -7.60
N LYS A 140 22.70 7.23 -7.03
CA LYS A 140 23.47 6.17 -7.72
C LYS A 140 22.57 5.00 -8.09
N ASN A 141 21.70 4.56 -7.19
CA ASN A 141 20.78 3.45 -7.42
C ASN A 141 19.73 3.80 -8.48
N ILE A 142 19.18 5.01 -8.49
CA ILE A 142 18.30 5.48 -9.57
C ILE A 142 19.03 5.46 -10.92
N LYS A 143 20.28 5.93 -10.99
CA LYS A 143 21.08 5.91 -12.22
C LYS A 143 21.34 4.48 -12.72
N LYS A 144 21.61 3.53 -11.80
CA LYS A 144 21.73 2.10 -12.13
C LYS A 144 20.39 1.54 -12.61
N GLY A 145 19.30 1.87 -11.92
CA GLY A 145 17.93 1.49 -12.28
C GLY A 145 17.58 1.92 -13.69
N ASN A 146 17.78 3.19 -14.03
CA ASN A 146 17.54 3.72 -15.38
C ASN A 146 18.33 2.97 -16.48
N ARG A 147 19.57 2.56 -16.20
CA ARG A 147 20.37 1.77 -17.15
C ARG A 147 19.77 0.38 -17.37
N LEU A 148 19.33 -0.28 -16.31
CA LEU A 148 18.68 -1.58 -16.39
C LEU A 148 17.32 -1.49 -17.09
N LEU A 149 16.52 -0.46 -16.77
CA LEU A 149 15.25 -0.17 -17.44
C LEU A 149 15.45 -0.03 -18.95
N LYS A 150 16.49 0.69 -19.37
CA LYS A 150 16.83 0.82 -20.79
C LYS A 150 17.15 -0.53 -21.43
N ILE A 151 17.93 -1.38 -20.75
CA ILE A 151 18.26 -2.72 -21.25
C ILE A 151 16.99 -3.59 -21.39
N TYR A 152 16.10 -3.58 -20.41
CA TYR A 152 14.85 -4.35 -20.47
C TYR A 152 13.92 -3.84 -21.59
N LEU A 153 13.84 -2.53 -21.77
CA LEU A 153 13.11 -1.93 -22.89
C LEU A 153 13.71 -2.33 -24.24
N GLU A 154 15.04 -2.33 -24.38
CA GLU A 154 15.72 -2.80 -25.60
C GLU A 154 15.40 -4.27 -25.89
N VAL A 155 15.35 -5.14 -24.86
CA VAL A 155 14.95 -6.55 -25.02
C VAL A 155 13.53 -6.66 -25.59
N ILE A 156 12.58 -5.91 -25.03
CA ILE A 156 11.17 -5.93 -25.47
C ILE A 156 11.03 -5.34 -26.88
N GLN A 157 11.71 -4.23 -27.17
CA GLN A 157 11.66 -3.57 -28.49
C GLN A 157 12.26 -4.43 -29.61
N HIS A 158 13.26 -5.26 -29.30
CA HIS A 158 13.88 -6.16 -30.26
C HIS A 158 13.21 -7.53 -30.36
N SER A 159 12.12 -7.76 -29.61
CA SER A 159 11.32 -8.98 -29.75
C SER A 159 10.65 -9.07 -31.11
N GLN A 160 10.42 -10.29 -31.58
CA GLN A 160 9.64 -10.54 -32.81
C GLN A 160 8.14 -10.44 -32.60
N VAL A 161 7.68 -10.41 -31.35
CA VAL A 161 6.27 -10.25 -31.02
C VAL A 161 5.87 -8.80 -31.30
N HIS A 162 4.83 -8.62 -32.11
CA HIS A 162 4.32 -7.30 -32.43
C HIS A 162 3.88 -6.56 -31.14
N PRO A 163 4.15 -5.24 -31.00
CA PRO A 163 3.90 -4.48 -29.76
C PRO A 163 2.49 -4.64 -29.16
N HIS A 164 1.48 -4.83 -29.99
CA HIS A 164 0.10 -5.05 -29.55
C HIS A 164 -0.11 -6.35 -28.74
N TYR A 165 0.81 -7.32 -28.86
CA TYR A 165 0.74 -8.63 -28.19
C TYR A 165 1.85 -8.81 -27.13
N GLN A 166 2.51 -7.72 -26.74
CA GLN A 166 3.61 -7.77 -25.76
C GLN A 166 3.13 -7.71 -24.29
N GLU A 167 1.82 -7.71 -24.05
CA GLU A 167 1.29 -7.80 -22.69
C GLU A 167 1.66 -9.14 -22.06
N ILE A 168 1.95 -9.14 -20.76
CA ILE A 168 2.45 -10.32 -20.02
C ILE A 168 1.51 -11.51 -20.19
N ASP A 169 0.20 -11.30 -20.09
CA ASP A 169 -0.80 -12.38 -20.17
C ASP A 169 -0.86 -13.00 -21.58
N VAL A 170 -0.70 -12.17 -22.61
CA VAL A 170 -0.66 -12.61 -24.01
C VAL A 170 0.63 -13.40 -24.28
N LEU A 171 1.77 -12.90 -23.80
CA LEU A 171 3.05 -13.60 -23.90
C LEU A 171 3.03 -14.95 -23.16
N GLN A 172 2.31 -15.06 -22.04
CA GLN A 172 2.10 -16.33 -21.34
C GLN A 172 1.27 -17.31 -22.17
N LYS A 173 0.19 -16.85 -22.82
CA LYS A 173 -0.57 -17.68 -23.76
C LYS A 173 0.32 -18.14 -24.93
N PHE A 174 1.12 -17.25 -25.52
CA PHE A 174 2.04 -17.60 -26.61
C PHE A 174 3.08 -18.63 -26.17
N LYS A 175 3.65 -18.46 -24.98
CA LYS A 175 4.53 -19.44 -24.36
C LYS A 175 3.86 -20.81 -24.28
N SER A 176 2.62 -20.88 -23.79
CA SER A 176 1.87 -22.13 -23.69
C SER A 176 1.61 -22.80 -25.05
N TYR A 177 1.33 -22.02 -26.10
CA TYR A 177 1.10 -22.57 -27.45
C TYR A 177 2.38 -23.18 -28.03
N LEU A 178 3.54 -22.55 -27.79
CA LEU A 178 4.83 -23.06 -28.24
C LEU A 178 5.28 -24.28 -27.45
N GLU A 179 5.06 -24.30 -26.12
CA GLU A 179 5.39 -25.44 -25.25
C GLU A 179 4.54 -26.67 -25.56
N THR A 180 3.25 -26.48 -25.80
CA THR A 180 2.31 -27.56 -26.17
C THR A 180 2.45 -28.00 -27.63
N GLY A 181 3.21 -27.27 -28.44
CA GLY A 181 3.38 -27.54 -29.87
C GLY A 181 2.16 -27.17 -30.72
N ARG A 182 1.15 -26.48 -30.14
CA ARG A 182 -0.02 -25.95 -30.87
C ARG A 182 0.38 -24.89 -31.90
N ALA A 183 1.51 -24.21 -31.67
CA ALA A 183 2.13 -23.29 -32.62
C ALA A 183 3.63 -23.60 -32.78
N GLN A 184 4.18 -23.27 -33.94
CA GLN A 184 5.61 -23.28 -34.24
C GLN A 184 6.16 -21.89 -34.57
N THR A 185 5.29 -20.95 -34.98
CA THR A 185 5.67 -19.58 -35.33
C THR A 185 4.93 -18.53 -34.51
N VAL A 186 5.48 -17.31 -34.44
CA VAL A 186 4.80 -16.17 -33.78
C VAL A 186 3.48 -15.85 -34.46
N GLN A 187 3.41 -15.97 -35.80
CA GLN A 187 2.17 -15.72 -36.54
C GLN A 187 1.08 -16.73 -36.17
N GLU A 188 1.42 -18.01 -36.02
CA GLU A 188 0.48 -19.03 -35.53
C GLU A 188 0.02 -18.73 -34.09
N CYS A 189 0.92 -18.25 -33.22
CA CYS A 189 0.55 -17.84 -31.87
C CYS A 189 -0.48 -16.69 -31.88
N ILE A 190 -0.26 -15.68 -32.74
CA ILE A 190 -1.20 -14.56 -32.93
C ILE A 190 -2.55 -15.08 -33.43
N ASN A 191 -2.54 -15.93 -34.46
CA ASN A 191 -3.78 -16.48 -35.02
C ASN A 191 -4.57 -17.29 -33.97
N LEU A 192 -3.90 -18.13 -33.21
CA LEU A 192 -4.52 -18.89 -32.12
C LEU A 192 -5.10 -17.97 -31.04
N TYR A 193 -4.34 -16.95 -30.63
CA TYR A 193 -4.80 -16.01 -29.63
C TYR A 193 -6.03 -15.21 -30.07
N GLU A 194 -6.04 -14.70 -31.31
CA GLU A 194 -7.18 -13.95 -31.85
C GLU A 194 -8.42 -14.84 -31.98
N THR A 195 -8.26 -16.09 -32.45
CA THR A 195 -9.38 -17.03 -32.51
C THR A 195 -9.92 -17.37 -31.12
N GLU A 196 -9.06 -17.69 -30.15
CA GLU A 196 -9.48 -17.98 -28.78
C GLU A 196 -10.19 -16.77 -28.14
N THR A 197 -9.65 -15.56 -28.33
CA THR A 197 -10.25 -14.32 -27.82
C THR A 197 -11.61 -14.04 -28.48
N CYS A 198 -11.75 -14.31 -29.78
CA CYS A 198 -13.02 -14.22 -30.49
C CYS A 198 -14.06 -15.20 -29.91
N TRP A 199 -13.66 -16.45 -29.66
CA TRP A 199 -14.52 -17.47 -29.04
C TRP A 199 -14.93 -17.10 -27.62
N GLU A 200 -14.01 -16.56 -26.81
CA GLU A 200 -14.31 -16.06 -25.46
C GLU A 200 -15.35 -14.93 -25.50
N ARG A 201 -15.21 -13.98 -26.44
CA ARG A 201 -16.20 -12.89 -26.63
C ARG A 201 -17.57 -13.43 -27.04
N LEU A 202 -17.61 -14.36 -27.98
CA LEU A 202 -18.85 -14.96 -28.46
C LEU A 202 -19.56 -15.74 -27.35
N ARG A 203 -18.80 -16.56 -26.60
CA ARG A 203 -19.33 -17.30 -25.44
C ARG A 203 -19.89 -16.37 -24.38
N GLY A 204 -19.15 -15.32 -24.01
CA GLY A 204 -19.65 -14.32 -23.06
C GLY A 204 -20.89 -13.57 -23.55
N SER A 205 -21.04 -13.38 -24.87
CA SER A 205 -22.27 -12.82 -25.45
C SER A 205 -23.44 -13.79 -25.37
N GLN A 206 -23.21 -15.08 -25.68
CA GLN A 206 -24.21 -16.13 -25.56
C GLN A 206 -24.70 -16.25 -24.11
N GLU A 207 -23.79 -16.33 -23.14
CA GLU A 207 -24.14 -16.39 -21.72
C GLU A 207 -25.02 -15.20 -21.31
N ARG A 208 -24.69 -13.98 -21.73
CA ARG A 208 -25.53 -12.80 -21.44
C ARG A 208 -26.94 -12.91 -22.04
N LEU A 209 -27.05 -13.39 -23.27
CA LEU A 209 -28.36 -13.62 -23.91
C LEU A 209 -29.14 -14.70 -23.18
N GLU A 210 -28.51 -15.80 -22.79
CA GLU A 210 -29.14 -16.88 -22.01
C GLU A 210 -29.64 -16.36 -20.66
N HIS A 211 -28.86 -15.54 -19.96
CA HIS A 211 -29.29 -14.90 -18.71
C HIS A 211 -30.46 -13.94 -18.93
N GLN A 212 -30.44 -13.13 -19.98
CA GLN A 212 -31.54 -12.21 -20.30
C GLN A 212 -32.82 -12.95 -20.69
N LEU A 213 -32.71 -14.00 -21.50
CA LEU A 213 -33.84 -14.84 -21.88
C LEU A 213 -34.41 -15.56 -20.66
N SER A 214 -33.57 -16.14 -19.80
CA SER A 214 -34.00 -16.79 -18.56
C SER A 214 -34.71 -15.82 -17.62
N ALA A 215 -34.18 -14.59 -17.47
CA ALA A 215 -34.81 -13.55 -16.68
C ALA A 215 -36.15 -13.09 -17.27
N THR A 216 -36.24 -12.98 -18.60
CA THR A 216 -37.49 -12.63 -19.30
C THR A 216 -38.53 -13.74 -19.17
N ILE A 217 -38.13 -15.01 -19.34
CA ILE A 217 -39.01 -16.16 -19.13
C ILE A 217 -39.51 -16.18 -17.70
N TYR A 218 -38.62 -15.97 -16.72
CA TYR A 218 -39.01 -15.89 -15.31
C TYR A 218 -40.00 -14.75 -15.05
N LEU A 219 -39.76 -13.56 -15.62
CA LEU A 219 -40.68 -12.42 -15.51
C LEU A 219 -42.04 -12.73 -16.13
N LEU A 220 -42.07 -13.28 -17.34
CA LEU A 220 -43.32 -13.67 -18.00
C LEU A 220 -44.06 -14.76 -17.20
N GLN A 221 -43.33 -15.73 -16.66
CA GLN A 221 -43.91 -16.76 -15.78
C GLN A 221 -44.43 -16.18 -14.47
N SER A 222 -43.74 -15.20 -13.86
CA SER A 222 -44.23 -14.49 -12.68
C SER A 222 -45.47 -13.67 -12.99
N ASP A 223 -45.50 -12.98 -14.13
CA ASP A 223 -46.65 -12.19 -14.56
C ASP A 223 -47.86 -13.10 -14.87
N LEU A 224 -47.63 -14.23 -15.55
CA LEU A 224 -48.65 -15.27 -15.77
C LEU A 224 -49.17 -15.84 -14.44
N THR A 225 -48.28 -16.18 -13.50
CA THR A 225 -48.69 -16.71 -12.19
C THR A 225 -49.34 -15.67 -11.28
N GLN A 226 -49.11 -14.37 -11.49
CA GLN A 226 -49.83 -13.27 -10.85
C GLN A 226 -51.18 -12.97 -11.53
N ALA A 227 -51.29 -13.14 -12.85
CA ALA A 227 -52.54 -12.96 -13.59
C ALA A 227 -53.56 -14.10 -13.36
N ILE A 228 -53.09 -15.31 -13.06
CA ILE A 228 -53.95 -16.48 -12.78
C ILE A 228 -54.83 -16.29 -11.51
N PRO A 229 -54.35 -15.75 -10.38
CA PRO A 229 -55.22 -15.41 -9.24
C PRO A 229 -56.08 -14.16 -9.46
N GLU A 230 -55.73 -13.25 -10.37
CA GLU A 230 -56.60 -12.10 -10.70
C GLU A 230 -57.86 -12.49 -11.51
N ALA A 231 -57.84 -13.63 -12.21
CA ALA A 231 -59.02 -14.22 -12.84
C ALA A 231 -59.84 -15.14 -11.90
N ALA A 232 -59.32 -15.45 -10.72
CA ALA A 232 -59.91 -16.37 -9.76
C ALA A 232 -60.09 -15.72 -8.37
N CYS A 233 -61.03 -14.76 -8.31
CA CYS A 233 -61.79 -14.31 -7.13
C CYS A 233 -61.04 -13.80 -5.88
N THR A 234 -61.44 -12.60 -5.46
CA THR A 234 -61.77 -12.23 -4.07
C THR A 234 -61.54 -13.32 -3.01
N GLN A 235 -60.54 -13.15 -2.15
CA GLN A 235 -60.72 -12.89 -0.71
C GLN A 235 -59.40 -13.03 0.07
N ASP A 236 -59.21 -12.04 0.95
CA ASP A 236 -58.68 -12.09 2.31
C ASP A 236 -57.23 -12.56 2.62
N ASN A 237 -56.46 -11.58 3.10
CA ASN A 237 -55.13 -11.66 3.71
C ASN A 237 -55.07 -12.60 4.93
N PRO A 238 -53.84 -13.02 5.31
CA PRO A 238 -53.35 -12.61 6.63
C PRO A 238 -51.88 -12.11 6.64
N PRO A 239 -51.43 -11.46 7.74
CA PRO A 239 -50.28 -10.55 7.73
C PRO A 239 -48.97 -11.11 8.32
N ASP A 240 -47.89 -10.42 7.93
CA ASP A 240 -46.62 -10.11 8.63
C ASP A 240 -45.62 -11.21 9.04
N ALA A 241 -44.42 -11.14 8.43
CA ALA A 241 -43.15 -11.54 9.04
C ALA A 241 -42.00 -10.59 8.59
N PRO A 242 -41.15 -10.08 9.50
CA PRO A 242 -40.11 -9.10 9.18
C PRO A 242 -38.82 -9.75 8.64
N PRO A 243 -37.97 -9.02 7.89
CA PRO A 243 -36.78 -9.59 7.26
C PRO A 243 -35.62 -9.77 8.26
N PRO A 244 -34.77 -10.80 8.11
CA PRO A 244 -33.63 -11.01 8.99
C PRO A 244 -32.48 -10.04 8.71
N ALA A 245 -31.86 -9.57 9.80
CA ALA A 245 -30.76 -8.63 9.84
C ALA A 245 -29.46 -9.15 9.18
N ARG A 246 -28.84 -8.33 8.33
CA ARG A 246 -27.49 -8.53 7.78
C ARG A 246 -26.42 -8.35 8.86
N LYS A 247 -25.69 -9.43 9.19
CA LYS A 247 -24.49 -9.39 10.04
C LYS A 247 -23.27 -8.90 9.25
N TRP A 248 -22.74 -7.74 9.63
CA TRP A 248 -21.43 -7.26 9.18
C TRP A 248 -20.32 -8.05 9.90
N ARG A 249 -19.46 -8.74 9.13
CA ARG A 249 -18.22 -9.31 9.66
C ARG A 249 -17.13 -8.23 9.64
N LEU A 250 -16.59 -7.93 10.82
CA LEU A 250 -15.40 -7.09 11.00
C LEU A 250 -14.17 -7.75 10.36
N PHE A 251 -13.56 -7.06 9.41
CA PHE A 251 -12.22 -7.36 8.92
C PHE A 251 -11.18 -6.95 9.97
N SER A 252 -10.39 -7.90 10.45
CA SER A 252 -9.18 -7.63 11.24
C SER A 252 -8.00 -7.39 10.31
N LEU A 253 -7.34 -6.23 10.43
CA LEU A 253 -6.10 -5.90 9.73
C LEU A 253 -4.89 -6.59 10.38
N PRO A 254 -3.89 -7.03 9.59
CA PRO A 254 -2.70 -7.69 10.11
C PRO A 254 -1.69 -6.69 10.70
N ARG A 255 -1.04 -7.15 11.77
CA ARG A 255 0.01 -6.49 12.57
C ARG A 255 1.26 -6.18 11.72
N ARG A 256 1.69 -4.91 11.70
CA ARG A 256 2.95 -4.43 11.09
C ARG A 256 4.18 -5.11 11.73
N LYS A 257 5.08 -5.62 10.89
CA LYS A 257 6.44 -6.05 11.27
C LYS A 257 7.37 -4.83 11.45
N LYS A 258 8.33 -4.97 12.36
CA LYS A 258 9.37 -3.99 12.72
C LYS A 258 10.16 -3.50 11.50
N ALA A 259 10.45 -2.20 11.48
CA ALA A 259 11.30 -1.55 10.50
C ALA A 259 12.77 -1.99 10.65
N VAL A 260 13.43 -2.21 9.52
CA VAL A 260 14.87 -2.46 9.42
C VAL A 260 15.55 -1.10 9.27
N ASP A 261 16.55 -0.82 10.11
CA ASP A 261 17.34 0.40 10.04
C ASP A 261 18.30 0.39 8.84
N GLY A 262 17.99 1.22 7.84
CA GLY A 262 18.86 1.49 6.69
C GLY A 262 18.13 1.36 5.36
N ILE A 263 18.53 2.21 4.39
CA ILE A 263 18.06 2.07 3.01
C ILE A 263 18.60 0.73 2.48
N PRO A 264 17.74 -0.24 2.12
CA PRO A 264 18.21 -1.51 1.61
C PRO A 264 19.02 -1.27 0.34
N GLU A 265 20.24 -1.79 0.35
CA GLU A 265 21.07 -1.84 -0.85
C GLU A 265 20.35 -2.64 -1.95
N PHE A 266 20.62 -2.23 -3.19
CA PHE A 266 20.10 -2.86 -4.39
C PHE A 266 20.51 -4.35 -4.43
N LYS A 267 19.65 -5.22 -3.91
CA LYS A 267 19.81 -6.67 -4.06
C LYS A 267 19.17 -7.03 -5.39
N ILE A 268 19.99 -7.21 -6.41
CA ILE A 268 19.59 -8.01 -7.56
C ILE A 268 19.30 -9.38 -6.97
N SER A 269 18.03 -9.72 -6.84
CA SER A 269 17.63 -11.12 -6.76
C SER A 269 18.19 -11.73 -8.03
N ARG A 270 19.36 -12.37 -7.95
CA ARG A 270 19.70 -13.41 -8.90
C ARG A 270 18.63 -14.47 -8.65
N SER A 271 17.47 -14.30 -9.29
CA SER A 271 16.53 -15.37 -9.47
C SER A 271 17.38 -16.52 -10.01
N ARG A 272 17.56 -17.54 -9.16
CA ARG A 272 18.09 -18.83 -9.57
C ARG A 272 17.01 -19.48 -10.47
N SER A 273 16.61 -18.81 -11.55
CA SER A 273 16.16 -19.52 -12.73
C SER A 273 17.37 -20.31 -13.19
N ARG A 274 17.16 -21.59 -13.49
CA ARG A 274 18.16 -22.60 -13.86
C ARG A 274 18.86 -22.28 -15.20
N LEU A 275 19.42 -21.09 -15.35
CA LEU A 275 20.28 -20.74 -16.47
C LEU A 275 21.71 -21.14 -16.07
N ARG A 276 22.20 -22.21 -16.71
CA ARG A 276 23.54 -22.76 -16.51
C ARG A 276 24.61 -21.65 -16.49
N PRO A 277 25.65 -21.73 -15.62
CA PRO A 277 26.63 -20.65 -15.43
C PRO A 277 27.61 -20.40 -16.60
N GLY A 278 27.38 -20.98 -17.79
CA GLY A 278 28.34 -20.94 -18.90
C GLY A 278 28.01 -19.96 -20.04
N PHE A 279 26.80 -19.40 -20.13
CA PHE A 279 26.34 -18.82 -21.41
C PHE A 279 26.16 -17.30 -21.48
N LEU A 280 26.18 -16.58 -20.35
CA LEU A 280 26.01 -15.12 -20.32
C LEU A 280 27.30 -14.34 -20.66
N GLY A 281 28.47 -14.99 -20.63
CA GLY A 281 29.75 -14.35 -21.00
C GLY A 281 29.96 -14.17 -22.50
N GLY A 282 29.43 -15.08 -23.32
CA GLY A 282 29.70 -15.10 -24.78
C GLY A 282 28.66 -14.37 -25.64
N LYS A 283 27.36 -14.50 -25.34
CA LYS A 283 26.30 -13.95 -26.21
C LYS A 283 26.01 -12.46 -25.97
N LEU A 284 26.19 -11.95 -24.75
CA LEU A 284 26.15 -10.49 -24.50
C LEU A 284 27.37 -9.78 -25.13
N ALA A 285 28.53 -10.45 -25.18
CA ALA A 285 29.68 -9.97 -25.94
C ALA A 285 29.40 -9.97 -27.45
N SER A 286 28.67 -10.95 -27.98
CA SER A 286 28.24 -11.02 -29.39
C SER A 286 27.26 -9.90 -29.77
N ILE A 287 26.33 -9.52 -28.89
CA ILE A 287 25.42 -8.38 -29.11
C ILE A 287 26.21 -7.06 -29.10
N LYS A 288 27.15 -6.88 -28.15
CA LYS A 288 28.10 -5.75 -28.18
C LYS A 288 28.94 -5.71 -29.47
N TYR A 289 29.40 -6.86 -29.96
CA TYR A 289 30.17 -6.95 -31.21
C TYR A 289 29.35 -6.68 -32.47
N ARG A 290 28.05 -7.00 -32.48
CA ARG A 290 27.14 -6.69 -33.60
C ARG A 290 26.74 -5.21 -33.63
N ILE A 291 26.62 -4.56 -32.48
CA ILE A 291 26.30 -3.13 -32.40
C ILE A 291 27.49 -2.26 -32.81
N LEU A 292 28.73 -2.68 -32.53
CA LEU A 292 29.94 -1.93 -32.93
C LEU A 292 30.32 -2.07 -34.42
N LYS A 293 29.68 -2.96 -35.19
CA LYS A 293 29.93 -3.13 -36.63
C LYS A 293 28.93 -2.42 -37.55
N LEU A 294 27.94 -1.73 -36.98
CA LEU A 294 26.91 -0.99 -37.75
C LEU A 294 27.10 0.54 -37.72
N SER A 295 28.27 1.04 -37.33
CA SER A 295 28.68 2.42 -37.61
C SER A 295 29.84 2.43 -38.59
N PRO A 296 29.56 2.71 -39.86
CA PRO A 296 30.23 3.77 -40.59
C PRO A 296 29.27 4.97 -40.65
N PHE A 297 29.85 6.18 -40.54
CA PHE A 297 29.20 7.49 -40.46
C PHE A 297 28.83 7.95 -39.04
#